data_AF-A0A969QDD9-F1
#
_entry.id   AF-A0A969QDD9-F1
#
_cell.length_a   1.000
_cell.length_b   1.000
_cell.length_c   1.000
_cell.angle_alpha   90.00
_cell.angle_beta   90.00
_cell.angle_gamma   90.00
#
_symmetry.space_group_name_H-M   'P 1'
#
loop_
_entity.id
_entity.type
_entity.pdbx_description
1 polymer ?
#
loop_
_entity_poly.entity_id
_entity_poly.type
_entity_poly.pdbx_seq_one_letter_code
_entity_poly.pdbx_strand_id
1 'polypeptide(L)' 'YEAFIRAYPNAADAPQVRLLLGLVCHRHLHDAPRAAGHLQAAFEQLTQPDQRRLAEAELEAIARSTDASVNL' A
#
# COMPACT_ATOMS: atom_id res chain seq x y z
N TYR A 1 1.79 14.29 -0.38
CA TYR A 1 1.84 13.31 0.73
C TYR A 1 3.12 12.49 0.76
N GLU A 2 3.68 12.03 -0.36
CA GLU A 2 4.98 11.33 -0.29
C GLU A 2 6.13 12.19 0.24
N ALA A 3 6.10 13.50 -0.01
CA ALA A 3 7.03 14.44 0.62
C ALA A 3 6.92 14.45 2.16
N PHE A 4 5.72 14.20 2.72
CA PHE A 4 5.51 14.08 4.16
C PHE A 4 6.15 12.80 4.70
N ILE A 5 5.95 11.65 4.04
CA ILE A 5 6.63 10.40 4.43
C ILE A 5 8.14 10.53 4.34
N ARG A 6 8.65 11.20 3.29
CA ARG A 6 10.10 11.43 3.13
C ARG A 6 10.66 12.35 4.22
N ALA A 7 9.91 13.37 4.61
CA ALA A 7 10.33 14.32 5.66
C ALA A 7 10.19 13.73 7.07
N TYR A 8 9.20 12.87 7.30
CA TYR A 8 8.85 12.32 8.60
C TYR A 8 8.59 10.80 8.51
N PRO A 9 9.61 9.99 8.22
CA PRO A 9 9.44 8.55 7.99
C PRO A 9 8.96 7.78 9.23
N ASN A 10 9.21 8.33 10.43
CA ASN A 10 8.90 7.72 11.73
C ASN A 10 7.73 8.42 12.43
N ALA A 11 6.97 9.27 11.73
CA ALA A 11 5.78 9.87 12.33
C ALA A 11 4.78 8.77 12.71
N ALA A 12 4.09 8.94 13.83
CA ALA A 12 3.16 7.93 14.35
C ALA A 12 2.03 7.58 13.36
N ASP A 13 1.68 8.53 12.49
CA ASP A 13 0.68 8.40 11.42
C ASP A 13 1.27 7.87 10.10
N ALA A 14 2.60 7.76 9.97
CA ALA A 14 3.25 7.30 8.74
C ALA A 14 2.72 5.94 8.21
N PRO A 15 2.47 4.91 9.05
CA PRO A 15 1.88 3.66 8.57
C PRO A 15 0.49 3.84 7.97
N GLN A 16 -0.33 4.70 8.58
CA GLN A 16 -1.68 4.98 8.11
C GLN A 16 -1.67 5.83 6.82
N VAL A 17 -0.75 6.79 6.72
CA VAL A 17 -0.57 7.56 5.47
C VAL A 17 -0.10 6.65 4.34
N ARG A 18 0.79 5.68 4.60
CA ARG A 18 1.22 4.68 3.61
C ARG A 18 0.06 3.79 3.16
N LEU A 19 -0.79 3.34 4.08
CA LEU A 19 -2.01 2.60 3.73
C LEU A 19 -2.90 3.39 2.77
N LEU A 20 -3.19 4.65 3.10
CA LEU A 20 -4.04 5.51 2.27
C LEU A 20 -3.42 5.78 0.89
N LEU A 21 -2.11 6.04 0.83
CA LEU A 21 -1.40 6.22 -0.44
C LEU A 21 -1.44 4.95 -1.29
N GLY A 22 -1.22 3.79 -0.67
CA GLY A 22 -1.33 2.50 -1.34
C GLY A 22 -2.69 2.29 -1.99
N LEU A 23 -3.77 2.55 -1.25
CA LEU A 23 -5.14 2.47 -1.75
C LEU A 23 -5.38 3.42 -2.93
N VAL A 24 -4.91 4.68 -2.83
CA VAL A 24 -5.07 5.66 -3.92
C VAL A 24 -4.30 5.23 -5.17
N CYS A 25 -3.04 4.82 -5.02
CA CYS A 25 -2.22 4.34 -6.12
C CYS A 25 -2.88 3.16 -6.84
N HIS A 26 -3.39 2.18 -6.09
CA HIS A 26 -4.00 0.99 -6.69
C HIS A 26 -5.34 1.29 -7.34
N ARG A 27 -6.29 1.86 -6.58
CA ARG A 27 -7.70 1.93 -6.97
C ARG A 27 -8.03 3.08 -7.91
N HIS A 28 -7.24 4.15 -7.88
CA HIS A 28 -7.55 5.38 -8.61
C HIS A 28 -6.49 5.75 -9.64
N LEU A 29 -5.24 5.39 -9.41
CA LEU A 29 -4.15 5.69 -10.34
C LEU A 29 -3.74 4.48 -11.18
N HIS A 30 -4.26 3.29 -10.87
CA HIS A 30 -3.89 2.02 -11.51
C HIS A 30 -2.37 1.77 -11.53
N ASP A 31 -1.66 2.30 -10.53
CA ASP A 31 -0.20 2.19 -10.37
C ASP A 31 0.11 1.10 -9.35
N ALA A 32 0.02 -0.15 -9.81
CA ALA A 32 0.17 -1.33 -8.97
C ALA A 32 1.57 -1.46 -8.32
N PRO A 33 2.70 -1.20 -9.02
CA PRO A 33 4.03 -1.26 -8.40
C PRO A 33 4.19 -0.27 -7.26
N ARG A 34 3.73 0.97 -7.43
CA ARG A 34 3.83 2.00 -6.39
C ARG A 34 2.89 1.72 -5.23
N ALA A 35 1.69 1.22 -5.51
CA ALA A 35 0.76 0.78 -4.49
C ALA A 35 1.35 -0.32 -3.61
N ALA A 36 1.95 -1.36 -4.22
CA ALA A 36 2.57 -2.46 -3.49
C ALA A 36 3.65 -1.98 -2.52
N GLY A 37 4.53 -1.07 -2.96
CA GLY A 37 5.57 -0.49 -2.09
C GLY A 37 5.01 0.22 -0.85
N HIS A 38 3.96 1.03 -1.03
CA HIS A 38 3.30 1.71 0.09
C HIS A 38 2.55 0.74 1.01
N LEU A 39 1.81 -0.22 0.45
CA LEU A 39 1.00 -1.19 1.21
C LEU A 39 1.87 -2.16 2.01
N GLN A 40 2.96 -2.67 1.43
CA GLN A 40 3.91 -3.53 2.13
C GLN A 40 4.49 -2.81 3.35
N ALA A 41 4.97 -1.58 3.13
CA ALA A 41 5.60 -0.80 4.18
C ALA A 41 4.61 -0.29 5.24
N ALA A 42 3.31 -0.19 4.92
CA ALA A 42 2.25 0.02 5.89
C ALA A 42 1.99 -1.25 6.71
N PHE A 43 1.83 -2.39 6.05
CA PHE A 43 1.50 -3.67 6.69
C PHE A 43 2.52 -4.09 7.76
N GLU A 44 3.81 -3.80 7.53
CA GLU A 44 4.86 -4.09 8.50
C GLU A 44 4.74 -3.29 9.81
N GLN A 45 4.11 -2.12 9.79
CA GLN A 45 4.09 -1.18 10.90
C GLN A 45 2.69 -0.93 11.50
N LEU A 46 1.63 -1.27 10.77
CA LEU A 46 0.25 -1.13 11.24
C LEU A 46 -0.02 -2.06 12.42
N THR A 47 -0.60 -1.51 13.48
CA THR A 47 -0.99 -2.25 14.70
C THR A 47 -2.47 -2.60 14.73
N GLN A 48 -3.31 -1.81 14.05
CA GLN A 48 -4.76 -2.04 14.02
C GLN A 48 -5.10 -3.23 13.10
N PRO A 49 -5.77 -4.29 13.61
CA PRO A 49 -6.05 -5.50 12.83
C PRO A 49 -6.81 -5.25 11.53
N ASP A 50 -7.79 -4.35 11.54
CA ASP A 50 -8.61 -4.05 10.37
C ASP A 50 -7.80 -3.37 9.25
N GLN A 51 -6.87 -2.50 9.63
CA GLN A 51 -5.98 -1.83 8.68
C GLN A 51 -4.97 -2.81 8.08
N ARG A 52 -4.48 -3.76 8.88
CA ARG A 52 -3.59 -4.83 8.39
C ARG A 52 -4.31 -5.74 7.39
N ARG A 53 -5.53 -6.18 7.72
CA ARG A 53 -6.36 -6.99 6.81
C ARG A 53 -6.65 -6.27 5.49
N LEU A 54 -6.90 -4.96 5.56
CA LEU A 54 -7.10 -4.16 4.36
C LEU A 54 -5.83 -4.09 3.50
N ALA A 55 -4.66 -3.83 4.10
CA ALA A 55 -3.39 -3.81 3.37
C ALA A 55 -3.08 -5.16 2.70
N GLU A 56 -3.29 -6.25 3.42
CA GLU A 56 -3.10 -7.62 2.94
C GLU A 56 -4.01 -7.95 1.75
N ALA A 57 -5.32 -7.69 1.86
CA ALA A 57 -6.28 -7.95 0.79
C ALA A 57 -5.93 -7.20 -0.51
N GLU A 58 -5.39 -5.97 -0.38
CA GLU A 58 -4.95 -5.17 -1.53
C GLU A 58 -3.66 -5.71 -2.15
N LEU A 59 -2.69 -6.14 -1.34
CA LEU A 59 -1.47 -6.78 -1.83
C LEU A 59 -1.79 -8.06 -2.60
N GLU A 60 -2.72 -8.88 -2.10
CA GLU A 60 -3.19 -10.06 -2.81
C GLU A 60 -3.90 -9.71 -4.14
N ALA A 61 -4.69 -8.64 -4.16
CA ALA A 61 -5.35 -8.18 -5.38
C ALA A 61 -4.33 -7.72 -6.45
N ILE A 62 -3.28 -7.02 -6.03
CA ILE A 62 -2.17 -6.63 -6.89
C ILE A 62 -1.44 -7.86 -7.43
N ALA A 63 -1.14 -8.84 -6.58
CA ALA A 63 -0.46 -10.08 -6.99
C ALA A 63 -1.27 -10.83 -8.07
N ARG A 64 -2.58 -11.04 -7.84
CA ARG A 64 -3.47 -11.67 -8.83
C ARG A 64 -3.50 -10.95 -10.17
N SER A 65 -3.51 -9.62 -10.13
CA SER A 65 -3.55 -8.79 -11.35
C SER A 65 -2.21 -8.84 -12.12
N THR A 66 -1.10 -9.01 -11.40
CA THR A 66 0.23 -9.15 -12.00
C THR A 66 0.37 -10.49 -12.70
N ASP A 67 -0.05 -11.59 -12.05
CA ASP A 67 -0.03 -12.93 -12.66
C ASP A 67 -0.90 -13.03 -13.92
N ALA A 68 -2.04 -12.32 -13.94
CA ALA A 68 -2.90 -12.24 -15.12
C ALA A 68 -2.23 -11.51 -16.30
N SER A 69 -1.30 -10.59 -16.04
CA SER A 69 -0.62 -9.79 -17.07
C SER A 69 0.57 -10.52 -17.72
N VAL A 70 1.11 -11.56 -17.07
CA VAL A 70 2.30 -12.30 -17.54
C VAL A 70 1.93 -13.51 -18.43
N ASN A 71 0.66 -13.95 -18.40
CA ASN A 71 0.19 -15.14 -19.12
C ASN A 71 -0.44 -14.83 -20.51
N LEU A 72 -0.23 -13.64 -21.07
CA LEU A 72 -0.69 -13.21 -22.41
C LEU A 72 0.50 -12.86 -23.30
#